data_AF-A0A4Z2GM80-F1
#
_entry.id   AF-A0A4Z2GM80-F1
#
_cell.length_a   1.000
_cell.length_b   1.000
_cell.length_c   1.000
_cell.angle_alpha   90.00
_cell.angle_beta   90.00
_cell.angle_gamma   90.00
#
_symmetry.space_group_name_H-M   'P 1'
#
loop_
_entity.id
_entity.type
_entity.pdbx_description
1 polymer ?
#
loop_
_entity_poly.entity_id
_entity_poly.type
_entity_poly.pdbx_seq_one_letter_code
_entity_poly.pdbx_strand_id
1 'polypeptide(L)'
;MGDLLTEHAQKNPGVADLCLALATTVYAACRLDRKIALSLCRRGFIHSAAEFMSHSQDLTTEDCMGVLSLSPSLSLLQLMTTPQEGQAAILSVGVACYTLLADPQQQLALQLLDSFVSKGQGVLEEAILQDSSSSVDLWTAVASLCSELNRDDLSRAIRSVLLNQSGTRVLSPDLEGARLMDHVFL
;
A
#
# COMPACT_ATOMS: atom_id res chain seq x y z
N MET A 1 2.10 14.37 29.29
CA MET A 1 3.49 13.94 29.56
C MET A 1 4.16 13.34 28.32
N GLY A 2 3.61 12.29 27.69
CA GLY A 2 4.21 11.67 26.49
C GLY A 2 4.44 12.67 25.33
N ASP A 3 3.50 13.58 25.10
CA ASP A 3 3.65 14.62 24.06
C ASP A 3 4.79 15.60 24.38
N LEU A 4 4.98 15.97 25.65
CA LEU A 4 6.09 16.83 26.09
C LEU A 4 7.44 16.16 25.88
N LEU A 5 7.54 14.85 26.16
CA LEU A 5 8.75 14.07 25.91
C LEU A 5 9.06 13.99 24.41
N THR A 6 8.03 13.80 23.59
CA THR A 6 8.14 13.76 22.14
C THR A 6 8.59 15.10 21.56
N GLU A 7 8.03 16.21 22.05
CA GLU A 7 8.45 17.56 21.66
C GLU A 7 9.91 17.83 22.09
N HIS A 8 10.29 17.39 23.30
CA HIS A 8 11.66 17.53 23.78
C HIS A 8 12.65 16.74 22.93
N ALA A 9 12.29 15.52 22.50
CA ALA A 9 13.11 14.69 21.61
C ALA A 9 13.39 15.38 20.27
N GLN A 10 12.40 16.07 19.69
CA GLN A 10 12.57 16.81 18.44
C GLN A 10 13.58 17.97 18.57
N LYS A 11 13.62 18.61 19.74
CA LYS A 11 14.52 19.73 20.02
C LYS A 11 15.92 19.26 20.45
N ASN A 12 16.07 18.01 20.88
CA ASN A 12 17.30 17.50 21.50
C ASN A 12 17.68 16.12 20.93
N PRO A 13 18.34 16.07 19.75
CA PRO A 13 18.67 14.80 19.07
C PRO A 13 19.49 13.82 19.93
N GLY A 14 20.38 14.32 20.80
CA GLY A 14 21.24 13.48 21.65
C GLY A 14 20.51 12.66 22.71
N VAL A 15 19.27 13.02 23.06
CA VAL A 15 18.42 12.28 24.01
C VAL A 15 17.12 11.79 23.37
N ALA A 16 16.98 11.92 22.04
CA ALA A 16 15.73 11.70 21.35
C ALA A 16 15.21 10.27 21.52
N ASP A 17 16.06 9.25 21.38
CA ASP A 17 15.64 7.85 21.54
C ASP A 17 15.13 7.56 22.95
N LEU A 18 15.83 8.01 24.00
CA LEU A 18 15.39 7.85 25.38
C LEU A 18 14.05 8.55 25.64
N CYS A 19 13.91 9.80 25.19
CA CYS A 19 12.68 10.56 25.35
C CYS A 19 11.50 9.90 24.62
N LEU A 20 11.72 9.40 23.39
CA LEU A 20 10.68 8.69 22.63
C LEU A 20 10.35 7.33 23.26
N ALA A 21 11.33 6.60 23.80
CA ALA A 21 11.10 5.37 24.54
C ALA A 21 10.22 5.60 25.78
N LEU A 22 10.53 6.63 26.57
CA LEU A 22 9.71 7.02 27.73
C LEU A 22 8.32 7.50 27.30
N ALA A 23 8.22 8.24 26.20
CA ALA A 23 6.94 8.65 25.64
C ALA A 23 6.09 7.43 25.26
N THR A 24 6.69 6.40 24.63
CA THR A 24 6.02 5.14 24.31
C THR A 24 5.44 4.47 25.55
N THR A 25 6.19 4.40 26.66
CA THR A 25 5.68 3.84 27.92
C THR A 25 4.48 4.62 28.45
N VAL A 26 4.52 5.95 28.38
CA VAL A 26 3.38 6.81 28.78
C VAL A 26 2.17 6.58 27.87
N TYR A 27 2.38 6.52 26.55
CA TYR A 27 1.30 6.26 25.60
C TYR A 27 0.67 4.88 25.80
N ALA A 28 1.47 3.85 26.08
CA ALA A 28 1.00 2.51 26.41
C ALA A 28 0.13 2.51 27.67
N ALA A 29 0.57 3.18 28.74
CA ALA A 29 -0.23 3.31 29.96
C ALA A 29 -1.56 4.04 29.74
N CYS A 30 -1.66 4.88 28.72
CA CYS A 30 -2.86 5.61 28.33
C CYS A 30 -3.65 4.97 27.18
N ARG A 31 -3.23 3.80 26.66
CA ARG A 31 -3.82 3.14 25.47
C ARG A 31 -3.92 4.05 24.24
N LEU A 32 -2.85 4.80 23.96
CA LEU A 32 -2.76 5.71 22.82
C LEU A 32 -1.98 5.07 21.68
N ASP A 33 -2.55 4.04 21.07
CA ASP A 33 -1.87 3.13 20.13
C ASP A 33 -1.31 3.84 18.89
N ARG A 34 -2.04 4.82 18.35
CA ARG A 34 -1.52 5.65 17.25
C ARG A 34 -0.23 6.38 17.63
N LYS A 35 -0.14 6.87 18.87
CA LYS A 35 1.06 7.56 19.37
C LYS A 35 2.21 6.60 19.66
N ILE A 36 1.90 5.37 20.07
CA ILE A 36 2.89 4.28 20.20
C ILE A 36 3.52 3.99 18.83
N ALA A 37 2.69 3.75 17.81
CA ALA A 37 3.14 3.50 16.44
C ALA A 37 4.01 4.64 15.89
N LEU A 38 3.58 5.89 16.07
CA LEU A 38 4.36 7.08 15.67
C LEU A 38 5.71 7.16 16.39
N SER A 39 5.73 6.87 17.69
CA SER A 39 6.97 6.88 18.47
C SER A 39 7.95 5.82 17.96
N LEU A 40 7.47 4.59 17.67
CA LEU A 40 8.28 3.53 17.07
C LEU A 40 8.84 3.95 15.71
N CYS A 41 8.01 4.53 14.84
CA CYS A 41 8.44 5.01 13.52
C CYS A 41 9.54 6.08 13.64
N ARG A 42 9.37 7.06 14.55
CA ARG A 42 10.35 8.13 14.79
C ARG A 42 11.68 7.64 15.35
N ARG A 43 11.67 6.49 16.04
CA ARG A 43 12.87 5.82 16.53
C ARG A 43 13.52 4.90 15.48
N GLY A 44 12.93 4.78 14.30
CA GLY A 44 13.41 3.91 13.22
C GLY A 44 12.97 2.45 13.34
N PHE A 45 12.12 2.09 14.31
CA PHE A 45 11.60 0.73 14.49
C PHE A 45 10.39 0.46 13.59
N ILE A 46 10.60 0.55 12.26
CA ILE A 46 9.54 0.44 11.26
C ILE A 46 8.83 -0.93 11.29
N HIS A 47 9.59 -2.02 11.40
CA HIS A 47 9.00 -3.37 11.48
C HIS A 47 8.17 -3.55 12.74
N SER A 48 8.71 -3.14 13.91
CA SER A 48 7.97 -3.20 15.17
C SER A 48 6.74 -2.30 15.17
N ALA A 49 6.78 -1.17 14.47
CA ALA A 49 5.60 -0.33 14.29
C ALA A 49 4.53 -1.05 13.47
N ALA A 50 4.89 -1.65 12.33
CA ALA A 50 3.95 -2.38 11.49
C ALA A 50 3.34 -3.60 12.22
N GLU A 51 4.17 -4.36 12.93
CA GLU A 51 3.74 -5.49 13.75
C GLU A 51 2.82 -5.04 14.90
N PHE A 52 3.16 -3.95 15.59
CA PHE A 52 2.28 -3.39 16.62
C PHE A 52 0.92 -3.01 16.04
N MET A 53 0.91 -2.36 14.88
CA MET A 53 -0.32 -1.92 14.21
C MET A 53 -1.17 -3.09 13.71
N SER A 54 -0.57 -4.19 13.25
CA SER A 54 -1.32 -5.38 12.81
C SER A 54 -2.04 -6.11 13.94
N HIS A 55 -1.53 -6.00 15.17
CA HIS A 55 -2.10 -6.66 16.36
C HIS A 55 -3.01 -5.74 17.19
N SER A 56 -3.00 -4.45 16.90
CA SER A 56 -3.78 -3.45 17.63
C SER A 56 -5.25 -3.51 17.23
N GLN A 57 -6.12 -3.82 18.19
CA GLN A 57 -7.58 -3.82 17.98
C GLN A 57 -8.18 -2.40 17.97
N ASP A 58 -7.47 -1.43 18.55
CA ASP A 58 -7.95 -0.04 18.71
C ASP A 58 -7.58 0.85 17.51
N LEU A 59 -6.82 0.34 16.52
CA LEU A 59 -6.38 1.11 15.36
C LEU A 59 -7.24 0.86 14.13
N THR A 60 -7.71 1.94 13.51
CA THR A 60 -8.41 1.89 12.23
C THR A 60 -7.44 2.01 11.04
N THR A 61 -7.93 1.71 9.83
CA THR A 61 -7.20 1.98 8.59
C THR A 61 -6.90 3.48 8.41
N GLU A 62 -7.80 4.36 8.86
CA GLU A 62 -7.58 5.81 8.86
C GLU A 62 -6.46 6.21 9.82
N ASP A 63 -6.40 5.63 11.02
CA ASP A 63 -5.29 5.87 11.95
C ASP A 63 -3.97 5.40 11.36
N CYS A 64 -3.99 4.24 10.70
CA CYS A 64 -2.85 3.66 10.00
C CYS A 64 -2.32 4.57 8.88
N MET A 65 -3.22 5.10 8.04
CA MET A 65 -2.88 6.12 7.05
C MET A 65 -2.35 7.39 7.73
N GLY A 66 -2.94 7.81 8.84
CA GLY A 66 -2.49 8.95 9.62
C GLY A 66 -1.10 8.78 10.24
N VAL A 67 -0.67 7.54 10.53
CA VAL A 67 0.71 7.23 10.94
C VAL A 67 1.65 7.43 9.76
N LEU A 68 1.33 6.87 8.59
CA LEU A 68 2.10 7.06 7.36
C LEU A 68 2.22 8.54 6.99
N SER A 69 1.14 9.31 7.13
CA SER A 69 1.17 10.74 6.83
C SER A 69 2.14 11.52 7.71
N LEU A 70 2.25 11.15 8.99
CA LEU A 70 3.14 11.80 9.94
C LEU A 70 4.55 11.18 9.98
N SER A 71 4.75 10.02 9.37
CA SER A 71 6.04 9.31 9.29
C SER A 71 6.17 8.59 7.94
N PRO A 72 6.34 9.33 6.82
CA PRO A 72 6.36 8.74 5.49
C PRO A 72 7.53 7.78 5.33
N SER A 73 7.23 6.53 4.98
CA SER A 73 8.23 5.48 4.82
C SER A 73 7.73 4.43 3.84
N LEU A 74 8.49 4.19 2.76
CA LEU A 74 8.16 3.17 1.78
C LEU A 74 8.14 1.78 2.42
N SER A 75 9.10 1.50 3.30
CA SER A 75 9.17 0.23 4.03
C SER A 75 7.95 0.04 4.94
N LEU A 76 7.48 1.09 5.61
CA LEU A 76 6.27 1.02 6.41
C LEU A 76 5.04 0.74 5.53
N LEU A 77 4.89 1.50 4.44
CA LEU A 77 3.78 1.32 3.50
C LEU A 77 3.76 -0.09 2.91
N GLN A 78 4.91 -0.63 2.51
CA GLN A 78 5.05 -2.00 2.02
C GLN A 78 4.64 -3.02 3.08
N LEU A 79 5.08 -2.88 4.32
CA LEU A 79 4.69 -3.79 5.41
C LEU A 79 3.19 -3.74 5.71
N MET A 80 2.57 -2.59 5.56
CA MET A 80 1.15 -2.42 5.82
C MET A 80 0.27 -2.90 4.66
N THR A 81 0.79 -2.92 3.43
CA THR A 81 0.07 -3.34 2.22
C THR A 81 0.38 -4.77 1.78
N THR A 82 1.37 -5.42 2.41
CA THR A 82 1.72 -6.82 2.14
C THR A 82 1.06 -7.73 3.17
N PRO A 83 0.28 -8.75 2.76
CA PRO A 83 -0.23 -9.76 3.67
C PRO A 83 0.91 -10.50 4.37
N GLN A 84 0.74 -10.86 5.64
CA GLN A 84 1.67 -11.72 6.37
C GLN A 84 1.10 -13.13 6.50
N GLU A 85 1.92 -14.10 6.90
CA GLU A 85 1.49 -15.51 7.02
C GLU A 85 0.24 -15.63 7.91
N GLY A 86 -0.91 -15.94 7.29
CA GLY A 86 -2.19 -16.09 7.97
C GLY A 86 -2.93 -14.80 8.31
N GLN A 87 -2.42 -13.62 7.95
CA GLN A 87 -3.06 -12.33 8.24
C GLN A 87 -3.19 -11.45 6.98
N ALA A 88 -4.39 -10.88 6.79
CA ALA A 88 -4.62 -9.89 5.73
C ALA A 88 -3.73 -8.65 5.92
N ALA A 89 -3.45 -7.96 4.82
CA ALA A 89 -2.76 -6.67 4.87
C ALA A 89 -3.54 -5.67 5.74
N ILE A 90 -2.82 -4.80 6.45
CA ILE A 90 -3.42 -3.74 7.29
C ILE A 90 -4.14 -2.72 6.39
N LEU A 91 -3.53 -2.41 5.25
CA LEU A 91 -4.03 -1.45 4.27
C LEU A 91 -4.26 -2.13 2.93
N SER A 92 -5.38 -1.76 2.32
CA SER A 92 -5.62 -1.95 0.90
C SER A 92 -4.58 -1.21 0.07
N VAL A 93 -4.00 -1.87 -0.94
CA VAL A 93 -3.02 -1.25 -1.85
C VAL A 93 -3.67 -0.11 -2.64
N GLY A 94 -4.83 -0.37 -3.25
CA GLY A 94 -5.56 0.56 -4.09
C GLY A 94 -6.09 1.76 -3.32
N VAL A 95 -6.65 1.56 -2.12
CA VAL A 95 -7.07 2.69 -1.26
C VAL A 95 -5.86 3.51 -0.82
N ALA A 96 -4.78 2.87 -0.35
CA ALA A 96 -3.58 3.59 0.06
C ALA A 96 -2.98 4.39 -1.10
N CYS A 97 -2.88 3.81 -2.29
CA CYS A 97 -2.40 4.51 -3.48
C CYS A 97 -3.32 5.67 -3.86
N TYR A 98 -4.64 5.45 -3.91
CA TYR A 98 -5.60 6.50 -4.25
C TYR A 98 -5.50 7.70 -3.28
N THR A 99 -5.47 7.42 -1.97
CA THR A 99 -5.37 8.46 -0.94
C THR A 99 -4.05 9.23 -1.03
N LEU A 100 -2.93 8.53 -1.19
CA LEU A 100 -1.60 9.16 -1.24
C LEU A 100 -1.35 9.93 -2.54
N LEU A 101 -1.84 9.44 -3.69
CA LEU A 101 -1.70 10.13 -4.98
C LEU A 101 -2.49 11.44 -5.03
N ALA A 102 -3.58 11.56 -4.25
CA ALA A 102 -4.36 12.78 -4.12
C ALA A 102 -3.80 13.77 -3.06
N ASP A 103 -2.71 13.42 -2.38
CA ASP A 103 -2.10 14.17 -1.28
C ASP A 103 -0.67 14.62 -1.68
N PRO A 104 -0.06 15.61 -1.01
CA PRO A 104 1.36 15.94 -1.18
C PRO A 104 2.33 14.74 -1.08
N GLN A 105 1.89 13.61 -0.52
CA GLN A 105 2.65 12.36 -0.41
C GLN A 105 2.59 11.45 -1.64
N GLN A 106 2.12 11.94 -2.79
CA GLN A 106 2.03 11.20 -4.05
C GLN A 106 3.28 10.38 -4.40
N GLN A 107 4.48 10.88 -4.08
CA GLN A 107 5.73 10.19 -4.39
C GLN A 107 5.86 8.84 -3.70
N LEU A 108 5.30 8.69 -2.49
CA LEU A 108 5.33 7.44 -1.73
C LEU A 108 4.49 6.35 -2.41
N ALA A 109 3.31 6.71 -2.93
CA ALA A 109 2.48 5.79 -3.70
C ALA A 109 3.12 5.41 -5.04
N LEU A 110 3.71 6.38 -5.75
CA LEU A 110 4.42 6.10 -6.99
C LEU A 110 5.58 5.12 -6.76
N GLN A 111 6.34 5.29 -5.68
CA GLN A 111 7.41 4.36 -5.29
C GLN A 111 6.88 2.96 -4.96
N LEU A 112 5.72 2.85 -4.30
CA LEU A 112 5.09 1.55 -4.05
C LEU A 112 4.72 0.86 -5.37
N LEU A 113 4.05 1.57 -6.28
CA LEU A 113 3.65 1.05 -7.59
C LEU A 113 4.86 0.64 -8.44
N ASP A 114 5.91 1.47 -8.46
CA ASP A 114 7.19 1.16 -9.10
C ASP A 114 7.81 -0.12 -8.53
N SER A 115 7.69 -0.34 -7.22
CA SER A 115 8.22 -1.54 -6.58
C SER A 115 7.49 -2.83 -7.02
N PHE A 116 6.23 -2.74 -7.45
CA PHE A 116 5.52 -3.87 -8.04
C PHE A 116 5.94 -4.08 -9.49
N VAL A 117 5.92 -3.02 -10.30
CA VAL A 117 6.26 -3.09 -11.73
C VAL A 117 7.70 -3.57 -11.95
N SER A 118 8.65 -3.09 -11.15
CA SER A 118 10.06 -3.46 -11.24
C SER A 118 10.33 -4.94 -10.90
N LYS A 119 9.48 -5.58 -10.09
CA LYS A 119 9.55 -7.02 -9.78
C LYS A 119 8.87 -7.89 -10.84
N GLY A 120 8.25 -7.27 -11.84
CA GLY A 120 7.59 -7.94 -12.96
C GLY A 120 6.06 -7.77 -12.94
N GLN A 121 5.45 -7.85 -14.12
CA GLN A 121 4.01 -7.62 -14.29
C GLN A 121 3.13 -8.53 -13.42
N GLY A 122 3.54 -9.78 -13.20
CA GLY A 122 2.81 -10.71 -12.34
C GLY A 122 2.71 -10.26 -10.87
N VAL A 123 3.66 -9.46 -10.38
CA VAL A 123 3.62 -8.93 -9.00
C VAL A 123 2.60 -7.82 -8.86
N LEU A 124 2.50 -6.93 -9.86
CA LEU A 124 1.45 -5.91 -9.89
C LEU A 124 0.07 -6.55 -10.05
N GLU A 125 -0.04 -7.55 -10.92
CA GLU A 125 -1.28 -8.31 -11.11
C GLU A 125 -1.74 -8.97 -9.80
N GLU A 126 -0.84 -9.68 -9.11
CA GLU A 126 -1.13 -10.29 -7.82
C GLU A 126 -1.54 -9.23 -6.78
N ALA A 127 -0.83 -8.10 -6.70
CA ALA A 127 -1.17 -7.02 -5.76
C ALA A 127 -2.57 -6.44 -6.01
N ILE A 128 -2.99 -6.32 -7.27
CA ILE A 128 -4.34 -5.84 -7.64
C ILE A 128 -5.39 -6.93 -7.32
N LEU A 129 -5.10 -8.20 -7.61
CA LEU A 129 -6.04 -9.31 -7.40
C LEU A 129 -6.24 -9.64 -5.91
N GLN A 130 -5.18 -9.55 -5.09
CA GLN A 130 -5.25 -9.81 -3.65
C GLN A 130 -5.84 -8.65 -2.87
N ASP A 131 -5.94 -7.46 -3.48
CA ASP A 131 -6.55 -6.29 -2.84
C ASP A 131 -8.09 -6.34 -2.90
N SER A 132 -8.64 -7.31 -2.16
CA SER A 132 -10.07 -7.58 -2.05
C SER A 132 -10.91 -6.40 -1.53
N SER A 133 -10.27 -5.39 -0.94
CA SER A 133 -10.92 -4.18 -0.41
C SER A 133 -10.97 -3.02 -1.40
N SER A 134 -10.33 -3.14 -2.56
CA SER A 134 -10.41 -2.17 -3.66
C SER A 134 -11.32 -2.67 -4.77
N SER A 135 -12.07 -1.76 -5.38
CA SER A 135 -12.82 -2.03 -6.60
C SER A 135 -12.00 -1.78 -7.87
N VAL A 136 -12.46 -2.33 -8.99
CA VAL A 136 -11.91 -2.01 -10.33
C VAL A 136 -12.03 -0.52 -10.64
N ASP A 137 -13.10 0.14 -10.19
CA ASP A 137 -13.29 1.59 -10.35
C ASP A 137 -12.22 2.38 -9.58
N LEU A 138 -11.89 1.95 -8.36
CA LEU A 138 -10.84 2.58 -7.56
C LEU A 138 -9.48 2.42 -8.24
N TRP A 139 -9.14 1.22 -8.72
CA TRP A 139 -7.90 1.00 -9.47
C TRP A 139 -7.86 1.78 -10.80
N THR A 140 -9.02 1.98 -11.43
CA THR A 140 -9.15 2.85 -12.61
C THR A 140 -8.86 4.31 -12.25
N ALA A 141 -9.34 4.77 -11.08
CA ALA A 141 -9.01 6.10 -10.57
C ALA A 141 -7.52 6.25 -10.24
N VAL A 142 -6.89 5.24 -9.62
CA VAL A 142 -5.43 5.20 -9.38
C VAL A 142 -4.67 5.33 -10.71
N ALA A 143 -5.08 4.61 -11.75
CA ALA A 143 -4.47 4.72 -13.06
C ALA A 143 -4.64 6.11 -13.70
N SER A 144 -5.80 6.75 -13.52
CA SER A 144 -6.03 8.13 -13.98
C SER A 144 -5.13 9.12 -13.25
N LEU A 145 -5.05 9.06 -11.92
CA LEU A 145 -4.15 9.90 -11.11
C LEU A 145 -2.68 9.73 -11.51
N CYS A 146 -2.23 8.50 -11.82
CA CYS A 146 -0.88 8.29 -12.34
C CYS A 146 -0.63 9.06 -13.65
N SER A 147 -1.60 9.08 -14.57
CA SER A 147 -1.47 9.80 -15.84
C SER A 147 -1.47 11.32 -15.63
N GLU A 148 -2.34 11.83 -14.74
CA GLU A 148 -2.34 13.25 -14.33
C GLU A 148 -0.99 13.69 -13.73
N LEU A 149 -0.29 12.77 -13.07
CA LEU A 149 1.06 12.95 -12.53
C LEU A 149 2.19 12.67 -13.54
N ASN A 150 1.87 12.54 -14.84
CA ASN A 150 2.81 12.22 -15.92
C ASN A 150 3.53 10.85 -15.76
N ARG A 151 2.90 9.91 -15.07
CA ARG A 151 3.33 8.50 -14.92
C ARG A 151 2.47 7.58 -15.77
N ASP A 152 2.47 7.84 -17.08
CA ASP A 152 1.72 7.05 -18.07
C ASP A 152 2.18 5.60 -18.15
N ASP A 153 3.43 5.33 -17.77
CA ASP A 153 3.98 3.99 -17.62
C ASP A 153 3.21 3.18 -16.57
N LEU A 154 3.03 3.73 -15.37
CA LEU A 154 2.24 3.11 -14.30
C LEU A 154 0.76 3.03 -14.66
N SER A 155 0.20 4.11 -15.23
CA SER A 155 -1.20 4.12 -15.68
C SER A 155 -1.48 2.96 -16.65
N ARG A 156 -0.60 2.77 -17.65
CA ARG A 156 -0.73 1.70 -18.64
C ARG A 156 -0.55 0.32 -18.02
N ALA A 157 0.39 0.16 -17.09
CA ALA A 157 0.62 -1.10 -16.40
C ALA A 157 -0.63 -1.54 -15.61
N ILE A 158 -1.21 -0.63 -14.82
CA ILE A 158 -2.45 -0.89 -14.05
C ILE A 158 -3.60 -1.21 -15.00
N ARG A 159 -3.83 -0.38 -16.03
CA ARG A 159 -4.93 -0.61 -16.99
C ARG A 159 -4.77 -1.93 -17.74
N SER A 160 -3.55 -2.32 -18.09
CA SER A 160 -3.29 -3.62 -18.74
C SER A 160 -3.73 -4.79 -17.87
N VAL A 161 -3.46 -4.72 -16.56
CA VAL A 161 -3.92 -5.75 -15.61
C VAL A 161 -5.45 -5.78 -15.56
N LEU A 162 -6.10 -4.62 -15.39
CA LEU A 162 -7.57 -4.54 -15.30
C LEU A 162 -8.27 -5.05 -16.57
N LEU A 163 -7.72 -4.78 -17.75
CA LEU A 163 -8.26 -5.27 -19.03
C LEU A 163 -8.06 -6.77 -19.24
N ASN A 164 -6.98 -7.35 -18.71
CA ASN A 164 -6.78 -8.79 -18.76
C ASN A 164 -7.76 -9.54 -17.85
N GLN A 165 -8.22 -8.90 -16.77
CA GLN A 165 -9.20 -9.45 -15.85
C GLN A 165 -10.63 -9.50 -16.43
N SER A 166 -10.98 -8.61 -17.36
CA SER A 166 -12.33 -8.55 -17.97
C SER A 166 -12.57 -9.61 -19.05
N GLY A 167 -11.70 -10.62 -19.18
CA GLY A 167 -11.93 -11.80 -20.03
C GLY A 167 -11.95 -11.50 -21.53
N THR A 168 -11.69 -10.25 -21.95
CA THR A 168 -11.62 -9.88 -23.37
C THR A 168 -10.23 -10.16 -23.92
N ARG A 169 -9.78 -11.41 -23.81
CA ARG A 169 -8.70 -11.90 -24.66
C ARG A 169 -9.29 -11.87 -26.07
N VAL A 170 -9.01 -10.82 -26.83
CA VAL A 170 -9.19 -10.84 -28.28
C VAL A 170 -8.29 -11.96 -28.75
N LEU A 171 -8.86 -13.15 -28.90
CA LEU A 171 -8.26 -14.21 -29.69
C LEU A 171 -8.08 -13.56 -31.07
N SER A 172 -6.84 -13.29 -31.44
CA SER A 172 -6.50 -13.19 -32.85
C SER A 172 -7.17 -14.38 -33.54
N PRO A 173 -7.84 -14.21 -34.69
CA PRO A 173 -8.38 -15.36 -35.38
C PRO A 173 -7.20 -16.24 -35.78
N ASP A 174 -6.95 -17.28 -34.99
CA ASP A 174 -6.06 -18.36 -35.38
C ASP A 174 -6.65 -18.92 -36.66
N LEU A 175 -5.88 -18.80 -37.74
CA LEU A 175 -6.20 -19.31 -39.08
C LEU A 175 -6.43 -20.84 -39.12
N GLU A 176 -6.35 -21.54 -37.99
CA GLU A 176 -6.62 -22.97 -37.87
C GLU A 176 -8.07 -23.33 -37.57
N GLY A 177 -8.92 -22.36 -37.18
CA GLY A 177 -10.36 -22.60 -36.95
C GLY A 177 -11.18 -22.83 -38.23
N ALA A 178 -10.61 -22.58 -39.41
CA ALA A 178 -11.32 -22.64 -40.69
C ALA A 178 -11.28 -24.03 -41.39
N ARG A 179 -10.76 -25.09 -40.74
CA ARG A 179 -10.59 -26.41 -41.38
C ARG A 179 -11.35 -27.58 -40.72
N LEU A 180 -12.33 -27.31 -39.88
CA LEU A 180 -13.15 -28.34 -39.21
C LEU A 180 -14.62 -28.34 -39.68
N MET A 181 -14.88 -28.09 -40.96
CA MET A 181 -16.25 -28.10 -41.51
C MET A 181 -16.39 -28.83 -42.86
N ASP A 182 -15.57 -29.84 -43.16
CA ASP A 182 -15.68 -30.57 -44.44
C ASP A 182 -15.82 -32.10 -44.38
N HIS A 183 -15.98 -32.72 -43.20
CA HIS A 183 -15.98 -34.20 -43.11
C HIS A 183 -17.14 -34.85 -42.35
N VAL A 184 -18.38 -34.39 -42.55
CA VAL A 184 -19.55 -35.25 -42.33
C VAL A 184 -20.59 -35.00 -43.42
N PHE A 185 -20.38 -35.59 -44.60
CA PHE A 185 -21.46 -36.02 -45.50
C PHE A 185 -20.90 -37.08 -46.46
N LEU A 186 -21.01 -38.34 -46.08
CA LEU A 186 -21.36 -39.52 -46.90
C LEU A 186 -21.30 -40.79 -46.04
#